data_AF-A0A3C1BCS1-F1
#
_entry.id   AF-A0A3C1BCS1-F1
#
_cell.length_a   1.000
_cell.length_b   1.000
_cell.length_c   1.000
_cell.angle_alpha   90.00
_cell.angle_beta   90.00
_cell.angle_gamma   90.00
#
_symmetry.space_group_name_H-M   'P 1'
#
loop_
_entity.id
_entity.type
_entity.pdbx_description
1 polymer ?
#
loop_
_entity_poly.entity_id
_entity_poly.type
_entity_poly.pdbx_seq_one_letter_code
_entity_poly.pdbx_strand_id
1 'polypeptide(L)'
;MKPVQPYTLKLSGYFLLLIFALQSCKEKPGTWKNDQISSGKRNDFHELSKQAFFDLKANNLLHLKILMSKELIDNPGTERMVELISNRLTDNKYDVLDEYYIINKYKDADTIKLSGAGVNSHTIRYPGVTRKTYIAFYVPAAGNNKYMITAIFGKYSYGWKLSSLDLGPYTVNGKTAPELYNLAKEEYDKRYLIDAQTTLSLAATCLKPTAVWAYTNESDISDFYGKVTAEANEKYKFPYTLNIPGRPMLLRIYNKNTDEGSFPVIYYMTHVSIADTNEVKKENMEIKKALSKLLPGIDKYNKYVYYEAFNKFPRSYESVDRFDMIDKLQ
;
A
#
# COMPACT_ATOMS: atom_id res chain seq x y z
N MET A 1 1.84 45.86 82.44
CA MET A 1 1.34 45.06 81.30
C MET A 1 1.51 45.89 80.04
N LYS A 2 2.33 45.44 79.07
CA LYS A 2 2.51 46.11 77.77
C LYS A 2 1.48 45.55 76.77
N PRO A 3 0.88 46.37 75.90
CA PRO A 3 -0.10 45.89 74.93
C PRO A 3 0.60 45.16 73.78
N VAL A 4 0.05 44.01 73.40
CA VAL A 4 0.46 43.22 72.22
C VAL A 4 -0.20 43.83 70.99
N GLN A 5 0.59 44.27 70.02
CA GLN A 5 0.08 44.72 68.72
C GLN A 5 -0.25 43.51 67.82
N PRO A 6 -1.36 43.54 67.06
CA PRO A 6 -1.69 42.50 66.10
C PRO A 6 -0.81 42.62 64.85
N TYR A 7 -0.13 41.54 64.49
CA TYR A 7 0.54 41.41 63.19
C TYR A 7 -0.51 41.26 62.10
N THR A 8 -0.86 42.35 61.43
CA THR A 8 -1.56 42.28 60.14
C THR A 8 -0.57 41.80 59.08
N LEU A 9 -0.66 40.52 58.71
CA LEU A 9 0.04 39.98 57.54
C LEU A 9 -0.52 40.70 56.30
N LYS A 10 0.21 41.69 55.77
CA LYS A 10 -0.02 42.18 54.41
C LYS A 10 0.40 41.06 53.45
N LEU A 11 -0.51 40.15 53.12
CA LEU A 11 -0.40 39.33 51.93
C LEU A 11 -0.44 40.28 50.73
N SER A 12 0.74 40.74 50.34
CA SER A 12 1.00 41.61 49.21
C SER A 12 0.51 40.94 47.93
N GLY A 13 -0.04 41.74 47.02
CA GLY A 13 -0.62 41.34 45.72
C GLY A 13 0.33 40.64 44.74
N TYR A 14 1.48 40.13 45.19
CA TYR A 14 2.40 39.31 44.42
C TYR A 14 1.87 37.88 44.16
N PHE A 15 0.99 37.36 45.01
CA PHE A 15 0.42 36.01 44.82
C PHE A 15 -0.59 35.96 43.66
N LEU A 16 -1.26 37.09 43.35
CA LEU A 16 -2.23 37.18 42.25
C LEU A 16 -1.55 37.32 40.87
N LEU A 17 -0.33 37.89 40.79
CA LEU A 17 0.44 38.01 39.55
C LEU A 17 1.07 36.68 39.09
N LEU A 18 1.40 35.78 40.01
CA LEU A 18 1.92 34.43 39.69
C LEU A 18 0.86 33.49 39.08
N ILE A 19 -0.43 33.72 39.38
CA ILE A 19 -1.54 32.91 38.86
C ILE A 19 -1.79 33.21 37.36
N PHE A 20 -1.50 34.43 36.88
CA PHE A 20 -1.63 34.77 35.46
C PHE A 20 -0.44 34.31 34.59
N ALA A 21 0.76 34.17 35.17
CA ALA A 21 1.93 33.64 34.46
C ALA A 21 1.86 32.11 34.22
N LEU A 22 1.01 31.40 34.98
CA LEU A 22 0.77 29.96 34.83
C LEU A 22 -0.44 29.64 33.93
N GLN A 23 -0.99 30.62 33.21
CA GLN A 23 -1.87 30.31 32.08
C GLN A 23 -1.05 29.67 30.97
N SER A 24 -0.79 28.36 31.16
CA SER A 24 -0.28 27.42 30.18
C SER A 24 -0.91 27.74 28.84
N CYS A 25 -0.07 28.17 27.89
CA CYS A 25 -0.47 28.40 26.52
C CYS A 25 -1.00 27.06 25.99
N LYS A 26 -2.32 26.86 26.06
CA LYS A 26 -2.95 25.62 25.60
C LYS A 26 -2.61 25.48 24.13
N GLU A 27 -1.87 24.43 23.79
CA GLU A 27 -1.54 24.15 22.39
C GLU A 27 -2.83 24.13 21.57
N LYS A 28 -2.85 24.98 20.53
CA LYS A 28 -4.01 25.13 19.65
C LYS A 28 -4.15 23.89 18.76
N PRO A 29 -5.38 23.45 18.46
CA PRO A 29 -5.60 22.42 17.44
C PRO A 29 -4.96 22.83 16.10
N GLY A 30 -4.44 21.84 15.38
CA GLY A 30 -3.75 22.07 14.12
C GLY A 30 -3.11 20.81 13.57
N THR A 31 -2.71 20.90 12.30
CA THR A 31 -2.01 19.85 11.56
C THR A 31 -0.77 20.45 10.95
N TRP A 32 0.38 19.83 11.21
CA TRP A 32 1.69 20.21 10.68
C TRP A 32 2.24 19.06 9.87
N LYS A 33 2.60 19.33 8.62
CA LYS A 33 3.14 18.33 7.69
C LYS A 33 4.65 18.51 7.49
N ASN A 34 5.40 17.41 7.48
CA ASN A 34 6.84 17.36 7.14
C ASN A 34 7.63 18.46 7.87
N ASP A 35 8.25 19.39 7.14
CA ASP A 35 9.11 20.46 7.69
C ASP A 35 8.34 21.49 8.53
N GLN A 36 7.00 21.49 8.50
CA GLN A 36 6.18 22.30 9.40
C GLN A 36 6.19 21.73 10.83
N ILE A 37 6.59 20.47 11.02
CA ILE A 37 6.79 19.86 12.33
C ILE A 37 8.14 20.35 12.87
N SER A 38 8.16 20.86 14.10
CA SER A 38 9.41 21.32 14.70
C SER A 38 10.47 20.22 14.73
N SER A 39 11.71 20.56 14.36
CA SER A 39 12.81 19.60 14.18
C SER A 39 13.03 18.69 15.40
N GLY A 40 12.99 19.25 16.61
CA GLY A 40 13.11 18.44 17.84
C GLY A 40 12.00 17.39 17.96
N LYS A 41 10.75 17.77 17.72
CA LYS A 41 9.61 16.85 17.81
C LYS A 41 9.63 15.81 16.70
N ARG A 42 10.05 16.21 15.49
CA ARG A 42 10.24 15.33 14.35
C ARG A 42 11.30 14.26 14.66
N ASN A 43 12.44 14.68 15.23
CA ASN A 43 13.51 13.76 15.64
C ASN A 43 13.03 12.76 16.70
N ASP A 44 12.26 13.19 17.70
CA ASP A 44 11.72 12.29 18.72
C ASP A 44 10.87 11.16 18.09
N PHE A 45 10.03 11.49 17.10
CA PHE A 45 9.23 10.48 16.41
C PHE A 45 10.05 9.62 15.46
N HIS A 46 11.07 10.17 14.83
CA HIS A 46 11.99 9.37 14.00
C HIS A 46 12.74 8.36 14.85
N GLU A 47 13.14 8.69 16.08
CA GLU A 47 13.74 7.73 17.00
C GLU A 47 12.74 6.65 17.45
N LEU A 48 11.49 7.01 17.75
CA LEU A 48 10.43 6.03 18.04
C LEU A 48 10.19 5.07 16.86
N SER A 49 10.15 5.60 15.64
CA SER A 49 9.98 4.80 14.44
C SER A 49 11.20 3.92 14.16
N LYS A 50 12.43 4.42 14.36
CA LYS A 50 13.65 3.61 14.25
C LYS A 50 13.62 2.42 15.21
N GLN A 51 13.21 2.65 16.46
CA GLN A 51 13.06 1.58 17.44
C GLN A 51 12.00 0.56 17.00
N ALA A 52 10.83 1.02 16.54
CA ALA A 52 9.79 0.13 16.03
C ALA A 52 10.27 -0.70 14.83
N PHE A 53 10.97 -0.09 13.87
CA PHE A 53 11.51 -0.77 12.70
C PHE A 53 12.62 -1.76 13.06
N PHE A 54 13.46 -1.43 14.04
CA PHE A 54 14.46 -2.36 14.58
C PHE A 54 13.78 -3.62 15.14
N ASP A 55 12.75 -3.46 15.96
CA ASP A 55 12.02 -4.58 16.56
C ASP A 55 11.21 -5.37 15.54
N LEU A 56 10.60 -4.71 14.55
CA LEU A 56 9.93 -5.36 13.44
C LEU A 56 10.91 -6.18 12.60
N LYS A 57 12.09 -5.63 12.26
CA LYS A 57 13.11 -6.36 11.48
C LYS A 57 13.67 -7.57 12.23
N ALA A 58 13.80 -7.46 13.55
CA ALA A 58 14.22 -8.56 14.42
C ALA A 58 13.09 -9.58 14.70
N ASN A 59 11.87 -9.35 14.19
CA ASN A 59 10.66 -10.09 14.56
C ASN A 59 10.47 -10.21 16.10
N ASN A 60 10.86 -9.17 16.83
CA ASN A 60 10.86 -9.13 18.29
C ASN A 60 9.56 -8.52 18.82
N LEU A 61 8.47 -9.28 18.73
CA LEU A 61 7.15 -8.84 19.14
C LEU A 61 7.09 -8.40 20.62
N LEU A 62 7.84 -9.06 21.51
CA LEU A 62 7.84 -8.71 22.93
C LEU A 62 8.36 -7.29 23.16
N HIS A 63 9.47 -6.94 22.51
CA HIS A 63 10.03 -5.59 22.62
C HIS A 63 9.15 -4.55 21.91
N LEU A 64 8.62 -4.90 20.74
CA LEU A 64 7.69 -4.05 20.00
C LEU A 64 6.42 -3.71 20.83
N LYS A 65 5.88 -4.68 21.60
CA LYS A 65 4.73 -4.48 22.50
C LYS A 65 4.97 -3.37 23.53
N ILE A 66 6.22 -3.04 23.88
CA ILE A 66 6.55 -1.92 24.78
C ILE A 66 6.20 -0.56 24.13
N LEU A 67 6.34 -0.46 22.80
CA LEU A 67 5.99 0.74 22.04
C LEU A 67 4.49 0.81 21.72
N MET A 68 3.80 -0.32 21.69
CA MET A 68 2.40 -0.41 21.30
C MET A 68 1.45 0.13 22.38
N SER A 69 0.32 0.65 21.93
CA SER A 69 -0.83 0.94 22.80
C SER A 69 -1.48 -0.36 23.24
N LYS A 70 -2.18 -0.32 24.39
CA LYS A 70 -2.93 -1.48 24.89
C LYS A 70 -3.91 -2.01 23.85
N GLU A 71 -4.63 -1.12 23.18
CA GLU A 71 -5.62 -1.45 22.16
C GLU A 71 -5.00 -2.18 20.95
N LEU A 72 -3.77 -1.79 20.56
CA LEU A 72 -3.05 -2.47 19.50
C LEU A 72 -2.53 -3.84 19.96
N ILE A 73 -2.10 -3.98 21.22
CA ILE A 73 -1.67 -5.28 21.79
C ILE A 73 -2.84 -6.26 21.86
N ASP A 74 -4.01 -5.78 22.28
CA ASP A 74 -5.21 -6.60 22.49
C ASP A 74 -5.92 -6.97 21.16
N ASN A 75 -5.49 -6.41 20.03
CA ASN A 75 -6.07 -6.72 18.71
C ASN A 75 -5.56 -8.08 18.19
N PRO A 76 -6.45 -9.06 17.92
CA PRO A 76 -6.07 -10.40 17.43
C PRO A 76 -5.29 -10.41 16.12
N GLY A 77 -5.44 -9.38 15.28
CA GLY A 77 -4.73 -9.25 14.00
C GLY A 77 -3.29 -8.76 14.12
N THR A 78 -2.87 -8.26 15.29
CA THR A 78 -1.59 -7.57 15.46
C THR A 78 -0.39 -8.47 15.21
N GLU A 79 -0.41 -9.70 15.71
CA GLU A 79 0.72 -10.62 15.53
C GLU A 79 0.93 -10.97 14.06
N ARG A 80 -0.17 -11.22 13.32
CA ARG A 80 -0.12 -11.48 11.88
C ARG A 80 0.36 -10.27 11.09
N MET A 81 -0.10 -9.08 11.44
CA MET A 81 0.35 -7.83 10.81
C MET A 81 1.85 -7.61 11.05
N VAL A 82 2.33 -7.80 12.27
CA VAL A 82 3.76 -7.70 12.61
C VAL A 82 4.55 -8.70 11.76
N GLU A 83 4.15 -9.97 11.71
CA GLU A 83 4.80 -11.00 10.90
C GLU A 83 4.87 -10.62 9.42
N LEU A 84 3.76 -10.12 8.85
CA LEU A 84 3.70 -9.67 7.45
C LEU A 84 4.65 -8.50 7.17
N ILE A 85 4.77 -7.56 8.11
CA ILE A 85 5.70 -6.43 8.00
C ILE A 85 7.13 -6.92 8.13
N SER A 86 7.43 -7.72 9.16
CA SER A 86 8.75 -8.32 9.39
C SER A 86 9.25 -9.09 8.18
N ASN A 87 8.41 -9.91 7.55
CA ASN A 87 8.75 -10.66 6.34
C ASN A 87 9.04 -9.79 5.12
N ARG A 88 8.55 -8.53 5.10
CA ARG A 88 8.78 -7.57 4.01
C ARG A 88 9.86 -6.55 4.31
N LEU A 89 10.24 -6.36 5.57
CA LEU A 89 11.38 -5.55 5.97
C LEU A 89 12.67 -6.27 5.59
N THR A 90 13.20 -5.93 4.41
CA THR A 90 14.49 -6.42 3.94
C THR A 90 15.63 -5.49 4.41
N ASP A 91 16.84 -5.67 3.89
CA ASP A 91 17.96 -4.72 4.07
C ASP A 91 17.78 -3.37 3.36
N ASN A 92 16.60 -3.14 2.76
CA ASN A 92 16.25 -1.87 2.16
C ASN A 92 16.26 -0.74 3.21
N LYS A 93 16.78 0.42 2.80
CA LYS A 93 16.52 1.69 3.50
C LYS A 93 15.08 2.09 3.23
N TYR A 94 14.43 2.65 4.24
CA TYR A 94 13.07 3.17 4.13
C TYR A 94 13.09 4.69 4.29
N ASP A 95 12.43 5.37 3.37
CA ASP A 95 12.28 6.82 3.39
C ASP A 95 10.91 7.19 3.96
N VAL A 96 10.86 8.31 4.68
CA VAL A 96 9.58 8.93 5.06
C VAL A 96 8.98 9.57 3.82
N LEU A 97 7.85 9.04 3.34
CA LEU A 97 7.11 9.61 2.22
C LEU A 97 6.44 10.92 2.64
N ASP A 98 5.70 10.89 3.74
CA ASP A 98 5.05 12.03 4.35
C ASP A 98 4.82 11.74 5.83
N GLU A 99 4.82 12.80 6.64
CA GLU A 99 4.54 12.73 8.07
C GLU A 99 3.70 13.92 8.56
N TYR A 100 2.89 13.66 9.57
CA TYR A 100 1.91 14.59 10.11
C TYR A 100 1.97 14.57 11.63
N TYR A 101 2.14 15.74 12.22
CA TYR A 101 1.86 15.96 13.63
C TYR A 101 0.53 16.67 13.76
N ILE A 102 -0.33 16.16 14.64
CA ILE A 102 -1.72 16.59 14.72
C ILE A 102 -2.09 16.83 16.18
N ILE A 103 -2.75 17.96 16.44
CA ILE A 103 -3.44 18.24 17.69
C ILE A 103 -4.91 18.36 17.36
N ASN A 104 -5.67 17.32 17.70
CA ASN A 104 -7.09 17.24 17.43
C ASN A 104 -7.87 18.21 18.33
N LYS A 105 -8.93 18.79 17.76
CA LYS A 105 -9.88 19.59 18.53
C LYS A 105 -10.70 18.69 19.48
N TYR A 106 -11.08 17.51 19.01
CA TYR A 106 -11.82 16.48 19.74
C TYR A 106 -11.16 15.11 19.55
N LYS A 107 -11.44 14.15 20.43
CA LYS A 107 -10.95 12.77 20.27
C LYS A 107 -11.96 11.97 19.44
N ASP A 108 -11.96 12.20 18.14
CA ASP A 108 -12.87 11.55 17.19
C ASP A 108 -12.17 11.45 15.81
N ALA A 109 -12.75 10.69 14.89
CA ALA A 109 -12.24 10.55 13.54
C ALA A 109 -12.13 11.90 12.84
N ASP A 110 -11.04 12.08 12.09
CA ASP A 110 -10.78 13.33 11.36
C ASP A 110 -10.11 13.01 10.01
N THR A 111 -10.05 14.02 9.13
CA THR A 111 -9.58 13.89 7.76
C THR A 111 -8.58 14.98 7.40
N ILE A 112 -7.40 14.58 6.93
CA ILE A 112 -6.45 15.49 6.28
C ILE A 112 -6.69 15.42 4.78
N LYS A 113 -7.05 16.54 4.17
CA LYS A 113 -7.18 16.64 2.71
C LYS A 113 -5.87 17.12 2.11
N LEU A 114 -5.28 16.32 1.22
CA LEU A 114 -4.12 16.71 0.43
C LEU A 114 -4.56 17.05 -0.99
N SER A 115 -5.01 18.29 -1.15
CA SER A 115 -5.20 18.91 -2.46
C SER A 115 -3.87 19.46 -2.97
N GLY A 116 -3.42 18.99 -4.13
CA GLY A 116 -2.23 19.55 -4.80
C GLY A 116 -1.12 18.56 -5.15
N ALA A 117 -1.27 17.26 -4.85
CA ALA A 117 -0.31 16.22 -5.26
C ALA A 117 -0.53 15.72 -6.70
N GLY A 118 -1.19 16.53 -7.54
CA GLY A 118 -1.56 16.18 -8.92
C GLY A 118 -2.36 14.89 -8.97
N VAL A 119 -1.90 13.96 -9.81
CA VAL A 119 -2.52 12.63 -10.00
C VAL A 119 -2.57 11.80 -8.71
N ASN A 120 -1.67 12.04 -7.76
CA ASN A 120 -1.56 11.30 -6.50
C ASN A 120 -2.26 12.02 -5.32
N SER A 121 -3.19 12.93 -5.61
CA SER A 121 -4.00 13.60 -4.59
C SER A 121 -4.84 12.59 -3.80
N HIS A 122 -4.78 12.69 -2.48
CA HIS A 122 -5.38 11.75 -1.56
C HIS A 122 -5.87 12.43 -0.27
N THR A 123 -6.60 11.67 0.54
CA THR A 123 -7.04 12.06 1.88
C THR A 123 -6.54 11.05 2.90
N ILE A 124 -6.23 11.52 4.10
CA ILE A 124 -5.88 10.66 5.24
C ILE A 124 -7.04 10.70 6.22
N ARG A 125 -7.76 9.58 6.37
CA ARG A 125 -8.88 9.42 7.29
C ARG A 125 -8.44 8.55 8.46
N TYR A 126 -8.36 9.12 9.65
CA TYR A 126 -7.79 8.44 10.81
C TYR A 126 -8.72 8.58 12.03
N PRO A 127 -8.74 7.60 12.95
CA PRO A 127 -9.74 7.53 14.01
C PRO A 127 -9.58 8.57 15.14
N GLY A 128 -8.52 9.38 15.14
CA GLY A 128 -8.30 10.47 16.12
C GLY A 128 -8.42 10.09 17.60
N VAL A 129 -8.08 8.85 17.96
CA VAL A 129 -8.28 8.25 19.31
C VAL A 129 -7.64 9.07 20.44
N THR A 130 -6.57 9.80 20.14
CA THR A 130 -5.84 10.63 21.11
C THR A 130 -5.87 12.10 20.69
N ARG A 131 -5.73 13.02 21.66
CA ARG A 131 -5.73 14.46 21.35
C ARG A 131 -4.49 14.87 20.53
N LYS A 132 -3.36 14.19 20.71
CA LYS A 132 -2.16 14.43 19.91
C LYS A 132 -1.80 13.15 19.19
N THR A 133 -1.65 13.23 17.88
CA THR A 133 -1.39 12.10 17.00
C THR A 133 -0.22 12.43 16.09
N TYR A 134 0.61 11.44 15.79
CA TYR A 134 1.64 11.52 14.77
C TYR A 134 1.43 10.37 13.78
N ILE A 135 1.42 10.67 12.49
CA ILE A 135 1.22 9.70 11.41
C ILE A 135 2.44 9.79 10.51
N ALA A 136 3.06 8.67 10.19
CA ALA A 136 4.15 8.60 9.22
C ALA A 136 3.95 7.45 8.24
N PHE A 137 4.22 7.74 6.96
CA PHE A 137 4.19 6.78 5.87
C PHE A 137 5.62 6.51 5.40
N TYR A 138 6.00 5.24 5.38
CA TYR A 138 7.33 4.80 4.98
C TYR A 138 7.26 3.94 3.73
N VAL A 139 8.20 4.15 2.82
CA VAL A 139 8.35 3.31 1.62
C VAL A 139 9.82 2.92 1.43
N PRO A 140 10.12 1.76 0.83
CA PRO A 140 11.48 1.43 0.44
C PRO A 140 12.09 2.53 -0.46
N ALA A 141 13.34 2.89 -0.21
CA ALA A 141 14.08 3.89 -0.98
C ALA A 141 14.26 3.43 -2.44
N ALA A 142 14.55 2.14 -2.63
CA ALA A 142 14.75 1.50 -3.93
C ALA A 142 13.61 0.54 -4.30
N GLY A 143 13.60 0.13 -5.57
CA GLY A 143 12.65 -0.84 -6.11
C GLY A 143 11.38 -0.20 -6.69
N ASN A 144 10.79 -0.89 -7.66
CA ASN A 144 9.60 -0.43 -8.38
C ASN A 144 8.30 -0.89 -7.69
N ASN A 145 8.33 -2.04 -7.05
CA ASN A 145 7.20 -2.61 -6.33
C ASN A 145 7.33 -2.29 -4.84
N LYS A 146 6.74 -1.19 -4.40
CA LYS A 146 6.89 -0.69 -3.03
C LYS A 146 5.65 -1.02 -2.22
N TYR A 147 5.86 -1.49 -0.99
CA TYR A 147 4.83 -1.54 0.04
C TYR A 147 5.00 -0.33 0.96
N MET A 148 3.89 0.33 1.29
CA MET A 148 3.87 1.41 2.27
C MET A 148 3.63 0.84 3.64
N ILE A 149 4.48 1.20 4.61
CA ILE A 149 4.25 0.97 6.03
C ILE A 149 3.68 2.26 6.62
N THR A 150 2.58 2.15 7.35
CA THR A 150 2.00 3.28 8.10
C THR A 150 2.18 3.06 9.58
N ALA A 151 2.79 4.03 10.26
CA ALA A 151 2.87 4.06 11.72
C ALA A 151 2.07 5.25 12.25
N ILE A 152 1.11 4.98 13.13
CA ILE A 152 0.32 6.01 13.81
C ILE A 152 0.62 5.95 15.30
N PHE A 153 1.21 7.01 15.82
CA PHE A 153 1.48 7.18 17.25
C PHE A 153 0.43 8.08 17.89
N GLY A 154 -0.13 7.64 19.01
CA GLY A 154 -1.05 8.41 19.83
C GLY A 154 -0.41 8.83 21.15
N LYS A 155 -0.74 10.04 21.65
CA LYS A 155 -0.33 10.48 22.98
C LYS A 155 -1.36 10.03 24.03
N TYR A 156 -1.05 8.93 24.70
CA TYR A 156 -1.79 8.41 25.85
C TYR A 156 -1.26 9.02 27.16
N SER A 157 -1.99 8.80 28.26
CA SER A 157 -1.57 9.21 29.61
C SER A 157 -0.23 8.62 30.02
N TYR A 158 0.09 7.42 29.53
CA TYR A 158 1.31 6.66 29.84
C TYR A 158 2.40 6.80 28.75
N GLY A 159 2.26 7.73 27.81
CA GLY A 159 3.30 8.01 26.82
C GLY A 159 2.81 8.12 25.38
N TRP A 160 3.76 8.38 24.48
CA TRP A 160 3.52 8.17 23.05
C TRP A 160 3.60 6.68 22.75
N LYS A 161 2.58 6.15 22.09
CA LYS A 161 2.49 4.73 21.76
C LYS A 161 2.03 4.52 20.33
N LEU A 162 2.55 3.48 19.70
CA LEU A 162 2.07 2.99 18.41
C LEU A 162 0.63 2.51 18.58
N SER A 163 -0.30 3.27 18.01
CA SER A 163 -1.74 3.04 18.06
C SER A 163 -2.26 2.26 16.86
N SER A 164 -1.58 2.39 15.73
CA SER A 164 -1.83 1.60 14.53
C SER A 164 -0.52 1.36 13.80
N LEU A 165 -0.42 0.18 13.23
CA LEU A 165 0.57 -0.16 12.22
C LEU A 165 -0.24 -0.70 11.02
N ASP A 166 0.25 -0.53 9.80
CA ASP A 166 -0.40 -1.08 8.61
C ASP A 166 0.61 -1.24 7.48
N LEU A 167 0.28 -2.09 6.52
CA LEU A 167 1.12 -2.44 5.37
C LEU A 167 0.27 -2.78 4.16
N GLY A 168 0.52 -2.10 3.05
CA GLY A 168 -0.12 -2.43 1.78
C GLY A 168 0.71 -2.02 0.57
N PRO A 169 0.42 -2.60 -0.61
CA PRO A 169 1.09 -2.24 -1.85
C PRO A 169 0.80 -0.78 -2.20
N TYR A 170 1.87 -0.01 -2.48
CA TYR A 170 1.80 1.40 -2.84
C TYR A 170 2.10 1.63 -4.31
N THR A 171 3.14 0.98 -4.82
CA THR A 171 3.46 1.00 -6.25
C THR A 171 3.62 -0.41 -6.80
N VAL A 172 3.22 -0.58 -8.06
CA VAL A 172 3.56 -1.74 -8.89
C VAL A 172 4.17 -1.22 -10.19
N ASN A 173 5.29 -1.81 -10.61
CA ASN A 173 6.10 -1.34 -11.75
C ASN A 173 6.46 0.16 -11.65
N GLY A 174 6.64 0.66 -10.42
CA GLY A 174 7.00 2.04 -10.15
C GLY A 174 5.84 3.02 -10.28
N LYS A 175 4.59 2.54 -10.40
CA LYS A 175 3.39 3.37 -10.56
C LYS A 175 2.41 3.19 -9.42
N THR A 176 1.81 4.28 -8.97
CA THR A 176 0.70 4.28 -8.00
C THR A 176 -0.61 3.83 -8.65
N ALA A 177 -1.68 3.63 -7.85
CA ALA A 177 -2.99 3.30 -8.39
C ALA A 177 -3.54 4.36 -9.39
N PRO A 178 -3.50 5.68 -9.09
CA PRO A 178 -3.90 6.70 -10.06
C PRO A 178 -3.07 6.73 -11.35
N GLU A 179 -1.78 6.45 -11.27
CA GLU A 179 -0.88 6.41 -12.44
C GLU A 179 -1.14 5.18 -13.32
N LEU A 180 -1.36 4.01 -12.69
CA LEU A 180 -1.79 2.79 -13.39
C LEU A 180 -3.16 2.98 -14.04
N TYR A 181 -4.08 3.67 -13.37
CA TYR A 181 -5.38 4.01 -13.94
C TYR A 181 -5.27 4.88 -15.19
N ASN A 182 -4.38 5.88 -15.19
CA ASN A 182 -4.13 6.69 -16.38
C ASN A 182 -3.54 5.87 -17.53
N LEU A 183 -2.57 5.00 -17.24
CA LEU A 183 -2.00 4.08 -18.24
C LEU A 183 -3.08 3.17 -18.84
N ALA A 184 -3.94 2.60 -18.00
CA ALA A 184 -5.02 1.73 -18.47
C ALA A 184 -6.03 2.45 -19.36
N LYS A 185 -6.32 3.73 -19.12
CA LYS A 185 -7.15 4.54 -20.03
C LYS A 185 -6.48 4.69 -21.39
N GLU A 186 -5.17 4.96 -21.43
CA GLU A 186 -4.43 5.05 -22.69
C GLU A 186 -4.43 3.72 -23.46
N GLU A 187 -4.28 2.59 -22.76
CA GLU A 187 -4.37 1.24 -23.34
C GLU A 187 -5.78 0.98 -23.88
N TYR A 188 -6.81 1.35 -23.13
CA TYR A 188 -8.21 1.21 -23.53
C TYR A 188 -8.53 2.04 -24.78
N ASP A 189 -8.05 3.30 -24.85
CA ASP A 189 -8.24 4.18 -26.00
C ASP A 189 -7.56 3.63 -27.28
N LYS A 190 -6.44 2.92 -27.12
CA LYS A 190 -5.75 2.18 -28.19
C LYS A 190 -6.43 0.85 -28.55
N ARG A 191 -7.54 0.50 -27.88
CA ARG A 191 -8.27 -0.78 -28.00
C ARG A 191 -7.47 -2.00 -27.53
N TYR A 192 -6.50 -1.79 -26.65
CA TYR A 192 -5.70 -2.86 -26.02
C TYR A 192 -6.41 -3.36 -24.75
N LEU A 193 -7.54 -4.04 -24.97
CA LEU A 193 -8.50 -4.31 -23.91
C LEU A 193 -7.95 -5.21 -22.78
N ILE A 194 -7.16 -6.23 -23.11
CA ILE A 194 -6.55 -7.10 -22.09
C ILE A 194 -5.47 -6.36 -21.31
N ASP A 195 -4.60 -5.58 -21.97
CA ASP A 195 -3.61 -4.75 -21.27
C ASP A 195 -4.30 -3.79 -20.30
N ALA A 196 -5.30 -3.04 -20.75
CA ALA A 196 -6.08 -2.15 -19.89
C ALA A 196 -6.69 -2.88 -18.68
N GLN A 197 -7.26 -4.07 -18.91
CA GLN A 197 -7.85 -4.90 -17.84
C GLN A 197 -6.77 -5.35 -16.84
N THR A 198 -5.63 -5.84 -17.32
CA THR A 198 -4.53 -6.28 -16.46
C THR A 198 -3.89 -5.11 -15.71
N THR A 199 -3.66 -3.96 -16.35
CA THR A 199 -3.16 -2.74 -15.70
C THR A 199 -4.13 -2.23 -14.64
N LEU A 200 -5.44 -2.27 -14.87
CA LEU A 200 -6.44 -1.91 -13.86
C LEU A 200 -6.45 -2.87 -12.67
N SER A 201 -6.18 -4.17 -12.89
CA SER A 201 -6.03 -5.10 -11.77
C SER A 201 -4.82 -4.74 -10.87
N LEU A 202 -3.75 -4.18 -11.45
CA LEU A 202 -2.62 -3.63 -10.69
C LEU A 202 -3.01 -2.34 -9.97
N ALA A 203 -3.77 -1.45 -10.63
CA ALA A 203 -4.28 -0.24 -10.00
C ALA A 203 -5.17 -0.57 -8.79
N ALA A 204 -6.07 -1.54 -8.92
CA ALA A 204 -6.93 -2.03 -7.85
C ALA A 204 -6.11 -2.59 -6.67
N THR A 205 -4.99 -3.27 -6.95
CA THR A 205 -4.08 -3.77 -5.91
C THR A 205 -3.50 -2.61 -5.09
N CYS A 206 -3.06 -1.53 -5.73
CA CYS A 206 -2.44 -0.37 -5.08
C CYS A 206 -3.45 0.66 -4.53
N LEU A 207 -4.77 0.40 -4.65
CA LEU A 207 -5.82 1.40 -4.42
C LEU A 207 -5.93 1.81 -2.95
N LYS A 208 -5.64 0.88 -2.04
CA LYS A 208 -5.64 1.08 -0.60
C LYS A 208 -4.31 0.61 -0.01
N PRO A 209 -3.25 1.42 -0.12
CA PRO A 209 -1.97 1.05 0.48
C PRO A 209 -2.06 0.94 2.00
N THR A 210 -3.06 1.58 2.62
CA THR A 210 -3.27 1.62 4.07
C THR A 210 -4.74 1.92 4.36
N ALA A 211 -5.25 1.52 5.52
CA ALA A 211 -6.64 1.78 5.93
C ALA A 211 -6.98 3.27 6.05
N VAL A 212 -5.98 4.11 6.29
CA VAL A 212 -6.18 5.56 6.44
C VAL A 212 -6.00 6.33 5.13
N TRP A 213 -5.44 5.70 4.10
CA TRP A 213 -5.14 6.35 2.82
C TRP A 213 -6.26 6.14 1.82
N ALA A 214 -6.84 7.23 1.32
CA ALA A 214 -7.88 7.19 0.29
C ALA A 214 -7.54 8.13 -0.87
N TYR A 215 -7.32 7.58 -2.06
CA TYR A 215 -7.15 8.37 -3.28
C TYR A 215 -8.45 9.10 -3.64
N THR A 216 -8.32 10.27 -4.26
CA THR A 216 -9.47 11.09 -4.66
C THR A 216 -10.33 10.45 -5.75
N ASN A 217 -9.74 9.62 -6.61
CA ASN A 217 -10.38 8.93 -7.73
C ASN A 217 -10.66 7.44 -7.46
N GLU A 218 -10.75 7.03 -6.20
CA GLU A 218 -10.93 5.61 -5.83
C GLU A 218 -12.16 4.95 -6.51
N SER A 219 -13.30 5.67 -6.53
CA SER A 219 -14.54 5.19 -7.19
C SER A 219 -14.33 5.06 -8.70
N ASP A 220 -13.78 6.08 -9.34
CA ASP A 220 -13.57 6.09 -10.80
C ASP A 220 -12.68 4.93 -11.26
N ILE A 221 -11.64 4.60 -10.47
CA ILE A 221 -10.77 3.46 -10.74
C ILE A 221 -11.57 2.15 -10.64
N SER A 222 -12.35 1.99 -9.57
CA SER A 222 -13.13 0.77 -9.32
C SER A 222 -14.22 0.55 -10.36
N ASP A 223 -14.95 1.61 -10.71
CA ASP A 223 -16.03 1.58 -11.70
C ASP A 223 -15.47 1.29 -13.10
N PHE A 224 -14.36 1.92 -13.47
CA PHE A 224 -13.72 1.67 -14.76
C PHE A 224 -13.13 0.26 -14.83
N TYR A 225 -12.54 -0.25 -13.75
CA TYR A 225 -12.08 -1.64 -13.68
C TYR A 225 -13.22 -2.63 -13.88
N GLY A 226 -14.37 -2.40 -13.24
CA GLY A 226 -15.58 -3.21 -13.44
C GLY A 226 -16.06 -3.20 -14.89
N LYS A 227 -16.15 -2.02 -15.51
CA LYS A 227 -16.52 -1.85 -16.92
C LYS A 227 -15.57 -2.62 -17.86
N VAL A 228 -14.27 -2.36 -17.76
CA VAL A 228 -13.26 -2.96 -18.66
C VAL A 228 -13.21 -4.48 -18.48
N THR A 229 -13.34 -4.97 -17.25
CA THR A 229 -13.38 -6.42 -16.97
C THR A 229 -14.61 -7.08 -17.59
N ALA A 230 -15.78 -6.45 -17.49
CA ALA A 230 -17.00 -6.97 -18.11
C ALA A 230 -16.87 -7.03 -19.64
N GLU A 231 -16.35 -5.97 -20.26
CA GLU A 231 -16.12 -5.91 -21.71
C GLU A 231 -15.10 -6.97 -22.17
N ALA A 232 -14.00 -7.14 -21.43
CA ALA A 232 -12.99 -8.16 -21.73
C ALA A 232 -13.59 -9.58 -21.64
N ASN A 233 -14.39 -9.85 -20.60
CA ASN A 233 -15.05 -11.14 -20.41
C ASN A 233 -16.06 -11.43 -21.52
N GLU A 234 -16.84 -10.43 -21.93
CA GLU A 234 -17.81 -10.57 -23.03
C GLU A 234 -17.13 -10.80 -24.38
N LYS A 235 -16.03 -10.09 -24.66
CA LYS A 235 -15.31 -10.18 -25.93
C LYS A 235 -14.56 -11.49 -26.09
N TYR A 236 -13.83 -11.93 -25.07
CA TYR A 236 -12.89 -13.06 -25.18
C TYR A 236 -13.46 -14.38 -24.67
N LYS A 237 -14.42 -14.36 -23.73
CA LYS A 237 -15.13 -15.54 -23.22
C LYS A 237 -14.21 -16.72 -22.90
N PHE A 238 -13.31 -16.53 -21.94
CA PHE A 238 -12.44 -17.63 -21.52
C PHE A 238 -13.25 -18.77 -20.86
N PRO A 239 -12.88 -20.05 -21.07
CA PRO A 239 -11.75 -20.51 -21.87
C PRO A 239 -11.97 -20.36 -23.40
N TYR A 240 -10.91 -20.00 -24.12
CA TYR A 240 -10.93 -19.71 -25.56
C TYR A 240 -9.95 -20.61 -26.34
N THR A 241 -10.45 -21.38 -27.30
CA THR A 241 -9.61 -22.25 -28.14
C THR A 241 -9.01 -21.49 -29.32
N LEU A 242 -7.68 -21.49 -29.44
CA LEU A 242 -6.98 -20.88 -30.57
C LEU A 242 -7.12 -21.74 -31.83
N ASN A 243 -7.30 -21.07 -32.97
CA ASN A 243 -7.38 -21.72 -34.29
C ASN A 243 -5.98 -21.84 -34.92
N ILE A 244 -5.12 -22.64 -34.30
CA ILE A 244 -3.76 -22.99 -34.74
C ILE A 244 -3.54 -24.51 -34.58
N PRO A 245 -2.46 -25.10 -35.16
CA PRO A 245 -2.13 -26.51 -34.91
C PRO A 245 -2.05 -26.82 -33.41
N GLY A 246 -2.53 -27.99 -33.00
CA GLY A 246 -2.64 -28.38 -31.58
C GLY A 246 -3.87 -27.83 -30.86
N ARG A 247 -4.56 -26.82 -31.42
CA ARG A 247 -5.77 -26.18 -30.86
C ARG A 247 -5.67 -25.89 -29.34
N PRO A 248 -4.59 -25.21 -28.89
CA PRO A 248 -4.43 -24.90 -27.47
C PRO A 248 -5.58 -24.02 -26.97
N MET A 249 -5.95 -24.20 -25.70
CA MET A 249 -7.08 -23.52 -25.09
C MET A 249 -6.58 -22.55 -24.02
N LEU A 250 -6.73 -21.26 -24.27
CA LEU A 250 -6.47 -20.21 -23.30
C LEU A 250 -7.49 -20.30 -22.18
N LEU A 251 -7.04 -20.35 -20.93
CA LEU A 251 -7.93 -20.45 -19.78
C LEU A 251 -8.13 -19.09 -19.10
N ARG A 252 -7.07 -18.27 -19.04
CA ARG A 252 -7.12 -16.91 -18.48
C ARG A 252 -5.84 -16.14 -18.79
N ILE A 253 -5.90 -14.84 -18.57
CA ILE A 253 -4.74 -13.94 -18.56
C ILE A 253 -4.76 -13.19 -17.24
N TYR A 254 -3.63 -13.11 -16.56
CA TYR A 254 -3.50 -12.48 -15.25
C TYR A 254 -2.09 -11.96 -15.02
N ASN A 255 -1.88 -11.14 -13.99
CA ASN A 255 -0.55 -10.64 -13.65
C ASN A 255 0.20 -11.55 -12.67
N LYS A 256 1.49 -11.73 -12.90
CA LYS A 256 2.43 -12.42 -12.01
C LYS A 256 3.47 -11.44 -11.51
N ASN A 257 3.63 -11.40 -10.19
CA ASN A 257 4.66 -10.62 -9.53
C ASN A 257 5.99 -11.37 -9.55
N THR A 258 7.05 -10.66 -9.90
CA THR A 258 8.45 -11.08 -9.86
C THR A 258 9.30 -9.98 -9.22
N ASP A 259 10.57 -10.24 -8.99
CA ASP A 259 11.51 -9.23 -8.46
C ASP A 259 11.70 -8.04 -9.42
N GLU A 260 11.45 -8.25 -10.72
CA GLU A 260 11.60 -7.21 -11.75
C GLU A 260 10.33 -6.40 -11.98
N GLY A 261 9.16 -6.88 -11.54
CA GLY A 261 7.89 -6.24 -11.81
C GLY A 261 6.68 -7.16 -11.75
N SER A 262 5.54 -6.66 -12.18
CA SER A 262 4.33 -7.44 -12.41
C SER A 262 4.04 -7.48 -13.91
N PHE A 263 3.85 -8.69 -14.46
CA PHE A 263 3.77 -8.90 -15.90
C PHE A 263 2.65 -9.88 -16.24
N PRO A 264 2.06 -9.76 -17.44
CA PRO A 264 0.99 -10.65 -17.86
C PRO A 264 1.47 -12.10 -18.05
N VAL A 265 0.60 -13.03 -17.71
CA VAL A 265 0.74 -14.47 -17.89
C VAL A 265 -0.36 -14.95 -18.80
N ILE A 266 0.02 -15.63 -19.89
CA ILE A 266 -0.88 -16.40 -20.73
C ILE A 266 -0.95 -17.81 -20.17
N TYR A 267 -2.12 -18.17 -19.65
CA TYR A 267 -2.34 -19.44 -18.98
C TYR A 267 -3.20 -20.35 -19.87
N TYR A 268 -2.64 -21.47 -20.34
CA TYR A 268 -3.29 -22.26 -21.40
C TYR A 268 -3.06 -23.77 -21.32
N MET A 269 -3.99 -24.50 -21.93
CA MET A 269 -3.94 -25.95 -22.12
C MET A 269 -3.32 -26.31 -23.46
N THR A 270 -2.45 -27.31 -23.46
CA THR A 270 -1.82 -27.90 -24.63
C THR A 270 -2.06 -29.41 -24.71
N HIS A 271 -2.18 -29.92 -25.93
CA HIS A 271 -2.20 -31.36 -26.22
C HIS A 271 -0.79 -31.95 -26.40
N VAL A 272 0.23 -31.10 -26.55
CA VAL A 272 1.64 -31.51 -26.63
C VAL A 272 2.12 -31.85 -25.22
N SER A 273 2.70 -33.03 -25.03
CA SER A 273 3.28 -33.40 -23.73
C SER A 273 4.25 -32.34 -23.22
N ILE A 274 4.05 -31.82 -22.00
CA ILE A 274 4.90 -30.83 -21.36
C ILE A 274 6.30 -31.35 -21.04
N ALA A 275 6.49 -32.68 -21.08
CA ALA A 275 7.82 -33.29 -21.05
C ALA A 275 8.60 -33.05 -22.36
N ASP A 276 7.90 -32.90 -23.49
CA ASP A 276 8.51 -32.51 -24.77
C ASP A 276 8.58 -30.98 -24.90
N THR A 277 9.54 -30.41 -24.17
CA THR A 277 9.73 -28.96 -24.10
C THR A 277 10.03 -28.31 -25.46
N ASN A 278 10.53 -29.06 -26.44
CA ASN A 278 10.83 -28.52 -27.77
C ASN A 278 9.54 -28.31 -28.58
N GLU A 279 8.64 -29.28 -28.57
CA GLU A 279 7.34 -29.14 -29.23
C GLU A 279 6.46 -28.10 -28.54
N VAL A 280 6.47 -28.01 -27.20
CA VAL A 280 5.74 -26.94 -26.49
C VAL A 280 6.25 -25.55 -26.85
N LYS A 281 7.58 -25.37 -27.01
CA LYS A 281 8.15 -24.10 -27.48
C LYS A 281 7.73 -23.77 -28.90
N LYS A 282 7.65 -24.77 -29.80
CA LYS A 282 7.15 -24.57 -31.17
C LYS A 282 5.69 -24.15 -31.18
N GLU A 283 4.84 -24.82 -30.41
CA GLU A 283 3.43 -24.43 -30.25
C GLU A 283 3.33 -23.01 -29.68
N ASN A 284 4.12 -22.67 -28.66
CA ASN A 284 4.13 -21.32 -28.07
C ASN A 284 4.47 -20.23 -29.09
N MET A 285 5.36 -20.48 -30.06
CA MET A 285 5.62 -19.51 -31.13
C MET A 285 4.40 -19.25 -32.00
N GLU A 286 3.59 -20.27 -32.28
CA GLU A 286 2.34 -20.11 -33.02
C GLU A 286 1.25 -19.43 -32.18
N ILE A 287 1.20 -19.74 -30.88
CA ILE A 287 0.34 -19.04 -29.91
C ILE A 287 0.67 -17.55 -29.91
N LYS A 288 1.95 -17.16 -29.77
CA LYS A 288 2.38 -15.75 -29.81
C LYS A 288 1.86 -15.00 -31.04
N LYS A 289 2.00 -15.60 -32.22
CA LYS A 289 1.52 -15.02 -33.49
C LYS A 289 0.00 -14.90 -33.54
N ALA A 290 -0.73 -15.86 -32.95
CA ALA A 290 -2.19 -15.79 -32.86
C ALA A 290 -2.63 -14.72 -31.85
N LEU A 291 -1.95 -14.62 -30.71
CA LEU A 291 -2.24 -13.66 -29.65
C LEU A 291 -1.97 -12.22 -30.07
N SER A 292 -0.92 -11.93 -30.84
CA SER A 292 -0.68 -10.56 -31.31
C SER A 292 -1.82 -10.01 -32.18
N LYS A 293 -2.61 -10.89 -32.81
CA LYS A 293 -3.82 -10.54 -33.56
C LYS A 293 -5.06 -10.49 -32.68
N LEU A 294 -5.22 -11.46 -31.78
CA LEU A 294 -6.38 -11.59 -30.90
C LEU A 294 -6.40 -10.52 -29.79
N LEU A 295 -5.22 -10.24 -29.24
CA LEU A 295 -4.96 -9.41 -28.07
C LEU A 295 -3.97 -8.29 -28.46
N PRO A 296 -4.43 -7.28 -29.20
CA PRO A 296 -3.55 -6.17 -29.56
C PRO A 296 -3.05 -5.48 -28.28
N GLY A 297 -1.74 -5.20 -28.21
CA GLY A 297 -1.11 -4.50 -27.10
C GLY A 297 -0.26 -5.39 -26.17
N ILE A 298 -0.56 -6.68 -26.09
CA ILE A 298 0.01 -7.59 -25.09
C ILE A 298 1.55 -7.67 -25.14
N ASP A 299 2.12 -7.39 -26.31
CA ASP A 299 3.55 -7.42 -26.61
C ASP A 299 4.22 -6.03 -26.68
N LYS A 300 3.53 -4.94 -26.34
CA LYS A 300 4.01 -3.56 -26.57
C LYS A 300 4.52 -2.81 -25.34
N TYR A 301 3.91 -2.98 -24.18
CA TYR A 301 4.20 -2.17 -22.99
C TYR A 301 4.74 -2.96 -21.80
N ASN A 302 4.96 -4.26 -22.01
CA ASN A 302 5.47 -5.15 -20.99
C ASN A 302 6.94 -5.46 -21.28
N LYS A 303 7.75 -5.60 -20.23
CA LYS A 303 9.13 -6.11 -20.35
C LYS A 303 9.13 -7.62 -20.61
N TYR A 304 8.15 -8.32 -20.03
CA TYR A 304 7.99 -9.75 -20.16
C TYR A 304 6.54 -10.13 -20.41
N VAL A 305 6.34 -11.25 -21.12
CA VAL A 305 5.08 -12.00 -21.10
C VAL A 305 5.42 -13.42 -20.70
N TYR A 306 4.74 -13.93 -19.69
CA TYR A 306 4.91 -15.31 -19.23
C TYR A 306 3.88 -16.22 -19.89
N TYR A 307 4.25 -17.48 -20.08
CA TYR A 307 3.39 -18.51 -20.63
C TYR A 307 3.45 -19.71 -19.71
N GLU A 308 2.29 -20.20 -19.28
CA GLU A 308 2.17 -21.37 -18.40
C GLU A 308 1.32 -22.42 -19.14
N ALA A 309 1.97 -23.50 -19.58
CA ALA A 309 1.38 -24.55 -20.40
C ALA A 309 1.04 -25.79 -19.56
N PHE A 310 -0.19 -26.30 -19.71
CA PHE A 310 -0.70 -27.43 -18.94
C PHE A 310 -1.21 -28.55 -19.87
N ASN A 311 -0.94 -29.81 -19.54
CA ASN A 311 -1.60 -30.95 -20.20
C ASN A 311 -2.91 -31.38 -19.56
N LYS A 312 -3.17 -30.95 -18.32
CA LYS A 312 -4.38 -31.29 -17.58
C LYS A 312 -5.01 -30.01 -17.06
N PHE A 313 -6.34 -29.97 -17.06
CA PHE A 313 -7.07 -28.80 -16.59
C PHE A 313 -6.75 -28.57 -15.10
N PRO A 314 -6.16 -27.42 -14.73
CA PRO A 314 -5.77 -27.15 -13.36
C PRO A 314 -7.01 -26.85 -12.51
N ARG A 315 -7.23 -27.67 -11.48
CA ARG A 315 -8.32 -27.50 -10.51
C ARG A 315 -7.75 -26.94 -9.22
N SER A 316 -8.57 -26.23 -8.44
CA SER A 316 -8.14 -25.55 -7.21
C SER A 316 -7.56 -26.47 -6.12
N TYR A 317 -7.84 -27.77 -6.19
CA TYR A 317 -7.45 -28.76 -5.18
C TYR A 317 -6.34 -29.73 -5.65
N GLU A 318 -5.79 -29.56 -6.85
CA GLU A 318 -4.75 -30.44 -7.40
C GLU A 318 -3.59 -29.60 -7.94
N SER A 319 -2.37 -29.97 -7.56
CA SER A 319 -1.18 -29.44 -8.21
C SER A 319 -0.99 -30.15 -9.55
N VAL A 320 -1.06 -29.38 -10.63
CA VAL A 320 -0.86 -29.90 -11.99
C VAL A 320 0.49 -29.45 -12.51
N ASP A 321 1.28 -30.40 -13.01
CA ASP A 321 2.55 -30.12 -13.66
C ASP A 321 2.37 -29.17 -14.84
N ARG A 322 3.34 -28.29 -15.03
CA ARG A 322 3.31 -27.28 -16.09
C ARG A 322 4.70 -26.98 -16.64
N PHE A 323 4.72 -26.45 -17.85
CA PHE A 323 5.93 -25.90 -18.44
C PHE A 323 5.83 -24.37 -18.53
N ASP A 324 6.72 -23.68 -17.81
CA ASP A 324 6.78 -22.22 -17.75
C ASP A 324 7.76 -21.70 -18.82
N MET A 325 7.33 -20.69 -19.58
CA MET A 325 8.16 -20.00 -20.58
C MET A 325 8.07 -18.49 -20.38
N ILE A 326 9.12 -17.79 -20.79
CA ILE A 326 9.21 -16.33 -20.69
C ILE A 326 9.53 -15.78 -22.08
N ASP A 327 8.79 -14.75 -22.47
CA ASP A 327 9.13 -13.91 -23.61
C ASP A 327 9.69 -12.59 -23.10
N LYS A 328 10.90 -12.24 -23.55
CA LYS A 328 11.51 -10.96 -23.24
C LYS A 328 11.19 -9.99 -24.37
N LEU A 329 10.43 -8.95 -24.03
CA LEU A 329 10.05 -7.89 -24.92
C LEU A 329 11.09 -6.75 -24.83
N GLN A 330 11.19 -5.96 -25.90
CA GLN A 330 12.24 -4.96 -26.08
C GLN A 330 12.11 -3.77 -25.12
#